data_AF-A0A1F5MK00-F1
#
_entry.id   AF-A0A1F5MK00-F1
#
_cell.length_a   1.000
_cell.length_b   1.000
_cell.length_c   1.000
_cell.angle_alpha   90.00
_cell.angle_beta   90.00
_cell.angle_gamma   90.00
#
_symmetry.space_group_name_H-M   'P 1'
#
loop_
_entity.id
_entity.type
_entity.pdbx_description
1 polymer ?
#
loop_
_entity_poly.entity_id
_entity_poly.type
_entity_poly.pdbx_seq_one_letter_code
_entity_poly.pdbx_strand_id
1 'polypeptide(L)' 'MILLNNWEKKLSSIGIVYFMIGILFALIYSLFYHWEFLSFFSPGFYAVVLTWPIQIPGFLLDLQTYGLTGKTLI' A
#
# COMPACT_ATOMS: atom_id res chain seq x y z
N MET A 1 -18.03 -26.21 -7.35
CA MET A 1 -17.93 -24.80 -7.76
C MET A 1 -19.08 -24.06 -7.09
N ILE A 2 -18.81 -23.34 -6.00
CA ILE A 2 -19.85 -22.67 -5.21
C ILE A 2 -20.34 -21.48 -6.04
N LEU A 3 -21.63 -21.46 -6.39
CA LEU A 3 -22.28 -20.33 -7.06
C LEU A 3 -22.41 -19.18 -6.05
N LEU A 4 -21.38 -18.35 -5.95
CA LEU A 4 -21.40 -17.14 -5.12
C LEU A 4 -22.57 -16.23 -5.52
N ASN A 5 -23.28 -15.72 -4.53
CA ASN A 5 -24.34 -14.74 -4.70
C ASN A 5 -23.76 -13.45 -5.34
N ASN A 6 -24.58 -12.69 -6.08
CA ASN A 6 -24.14 -11.46 -6.75
C ASN A 6 -23.50 -10.44 -5.79
N TRP A 7 -23.94 -10.42 -4.52
CA TRP A 7 -23.35 -9.59 -3.47
C TRP A 7 -21.94 -10.03 -3.06
N GLU A 8 -21.74 -11.33 -2.89
CA GLU A 8 -20.44 -11.89 -2.51
C GLU A 8 -19.41 -11.70 -3.62
N LYS A 9 -19.84 -11.85 -4.89
CA LYS A 9 -19.00 -11.55 -6.05
C LYS A 9 -18.53 -10.10 -6.06
N LYS A 10 -19.44 -9.15 -5.83
CA LYS A 10 -19.10 -7.72 -5.75
C LYS A 10 -18.16 -7.42 -4.60
N LEU A 11 -18.42 -7.96 -3.41
CA LEU A 11 -17.56 -7.77 -2.25
C LEU A 11 -16.15 -8.34 -2.51
N SER A 12 -16.08 -9.53 -3.12
CA SER A 12 -14.82 -10.13 -3.54
C SER A 12 -14.08 -9.26 -4.56
N SER A 13 -14.76 -8.73 -5.56
CA SER A 13 -14.16 -7.81 -6.53
C SER A 13 -13.61 -6.55 -5.86
N ILE A 14 -14.35 -5.96 -4.93
CA ILE A 14 -13.91 -4.79 -4.16
C ILE A 14 -12.68 -5.13 -3.31
N GLY A 15 -12.69 -6.28 -2.62
CA GLY A 15 -11.55 -6.75 -1.82
C GLY A 15 -10.28 -6.95 -2.67
N ILE A 16 -10.41 -7.52 -3.87
CA ILE A 16 -9.31 -7.67 -4.82
C ILE A 16 -8.77 -6.31 -5.24
N VAL A 17 -9.65 -5.37 -5.63
CA VAL A 17 -9.23 -4.02 -6.04
C VAL A 17 -8.53 -3.29 -4.89
N TYR A 18 -9.08 -3.36 -3.67
CA TYR A 18 -8.46 -2.77 -2.47
C TYR A 18 -7.05 -3.32 -2.24
N PHE A 19 -6.88 -4.65 -2.35
CA PHE A 19 -5.60 -5.31 -2.19
C PHE A 19 -4.59 -4.92 -3.28
N MET A 20 -5.04 -4.84 -4.54
CA MET A 20 -4.19 -4.43 -5.66
C MET A 20 -3.71 -2.98 -5.53
N ILE A 21 -4.59 -2.07 -5.10
CA ILE A 21 -4.21 -0.69 -4.78
C ILE A 21 -3.20 -0.67 -3.63
N GLY A 22 -3.44 -1.48 -2.59
CA GLY A 22 -2.53 -1.64 -1.47
C GLY A 22 -1.13 -2.12 -1.89
N ILE A 23 -1.02 -3.06 -2.82
CA ILE A 23 0.27 -3.51 -3.38
C ILE A 23 1.00 -2.36 -4.05
N LEU A 24 0.32 -1.61 -4.93
CA LEU A 24 0.93 -0.48 -5.62
C LEU A 24 1.42 0.59 -4.62
N PHE A 25 0.60 0.90 -3.62
CA PHE A 25 0.99 1.82 -2.56
C PHE A 25 2.20 1.30 -1.76
N ALA A 26 2.19 0.04 -1.32
CA ALA A 26 3.27 -0.56 -0.55
C ALA A 26 4.59 -0.61 -1.33
N LEU A 27 4.54 -0.81 -2.65
CA LEU A 27 5.73 -0.70 -3.51
C LEU A 27 6.29 0.72 -3.49
N ILE A 28 5.46 1.74 -3.73
CA ILE A 28 5.88 3.15 -3.68
C ILE A 28 6.42 3.50 -2.30
N TYR A 29 5.72 3.07 -1.24
CA TYR A 29 6.12 3.26 0.15
C TYR A 29 7.49 2.63 0.42
N SER A 30 7.69 1.37 0.04
CA SER A 30 8.97 0.67 0.22
C SER A 30 10.13 1.33 -0.53
N LEU A 31 9.87 1.86 -1.73
CA LEU A 31 10.86 2.61 -2.50
C LEU A 31 11.20 3.94 -1.82
N PHE A 32 10.19 4.67 -1.33
CA PHE A 32 10.38 5.96 -0.66
C PHE A 32 11.16 5.83 0.65
N TYR A 33 10.85 4.83 1.47
CA TYR A 33 11.56 4.58 2.74
C TYR A 33 12.80 3.70 2.57
N HIS A 34 13.24 3.44 1.34
CA HIS A 34 14.48 2.69 1.04
C HIS A 34 14.54 1.32 1.73
N TRP A 35 13.42 0.60 1.74
CA TRP A 35 13.38 -0.75 2.29
C TRP A 35 14.29 -1.69 1.48
N GLU A 36 14.81 -2.73 2.14
CA GLU A 36 15.63 -3.75 1.49
C GLU A 36 14.88 -4.39 0.30
N PHE A 37 15.60 -4.74 -0.77
CA PHE A 37 14.98 -5.25 -1.99
C PHE A 37 14.02 -6.43 -1.76
N LEU A 38 14.30 -7.30 -0.77
CA LEU A 38 13.47 -8.46 -0.44
C LEU A 38 12.37 -8.17 0.60
N SER A 39 12.16 -6.91 0.97
CA SER A 39 11.17 -6.52 1.97
C SER A 39 9.74 -6.87 1.57
N PHE A 40 9.46 -7.10 0.29
CA PHE A 40 8.15 -7.53 -0.20
C PHE A 40 7.73 -8.92 0.32
N PHE A 41 8.68 -9.74 0.79
CA PHE A 41 8.39 -10.99 1.50
C PHE A 41 8.13 -10.79 3.01
N SER A 42 8.34 -9.59 3.53
CA SER A 42 8.24 -9.33 4.97
C SER A 42 6.78 -9.16 5.43
N PRO A 43 6.48 -9.53 6.68
CA PRO A 43 5.18 -9.23 7.29
C PRO A 43 4.85 -7.72 7.29
N GLY A 44 5.88 -6.87 7.41
CA GLY A 44 5.72 -5.40 7.39
C GLY A 44 5.16 -4.90 6.07
N PHE A 45 5.60 -5.45 4.93
CA PHE A 45 5.07 -5.07 3.63
C PHE A 45 3.58 -5.37 3.50
N TYR A 46 3.15 -6.56 3.88
CA TYR A 46 1.74 -6.93 3.84
C TYR A 46 0.89 -6.14 4.85
N ALA A 47 1.46 -5.74 5.99
CA ALA A 47 0.79 -4.81 6.89
C ALA A 47 0.50 -3.46 6.20
N VAL A 48 1.45 -2.91 5.43
CA VAL A 48 1.24 -1.70 4.62
C VAL A 48 0.19 -1.94 3.54
N VAL A 49 0.26 -3.07 2.82
CA VAL A 49 -0.74 -3.43 1.78
C VAL A 49 -2.16 -3.45 2.33
N LEU A 50 -2.37 -3.92 3.57
CA LEU A 50 -3.70 -3.99 4.17
C LEU A 50 -4.15 -2.68 4.82
N THR A 51 -3.21 -1.84 5.27
CA THR A 51 -3.49 -0.62 6.04
C THR A 51 -3.15 0.67 5.30
N TRP A 52 -2.93 0.61 3.98
CA TRP A 52 -2.54 1.75 3.15
C TRP A 52 -3.39 3.02 3.35
N PRO A 53 -4.73 2.98 3.55
CA PRO A 53 -5.51 4.22 3.71
C PRO A 53 -5.11 5.00 4.97
N ILE A 54 -4.69 4.27 6.01
CA ILE A 54 -4.24 4.84 7.28
C ILE A 54 -2.84 5.44 7.13
N GLN A 55 -2.01 4.88 6.25
CA GLN A 55 -0.64 5.34 6.03
C GLN A 55 -0.53 6.53 5.07
N ILE A 56 -1.54 6.76 4.21
CA ILE A 56 -1.54 7.87 3.23
C ILE A 56 -1.24 9.23 3.87
N PRO A 57 -1.91 9.67 4.96
CA PRO A 57 -1.67 10.99 5.51
C PRO A 57 -0.21 11.20 5.95
N GLY A 58 0.37 10.20 6.62
CA GLY A 58 1.78 10.24 7.03
C GLY A 58 2.73 10.23 5.83
N PHE A 59 2.46 9.36 4.86
CA PHE A 59 3.24 9.28 3.63
C PHE A 59 3.23 10.60 2.83
N LEU A 60 2.07 11.29 2.75
CA LEU A 60 1.96 12.57 2.08
C LEU A 60 2.72 13.68 2.81
N LEU A 61 2.67 13.70 4.15
CA LEU A 61 3.45 14.65 4.95
C LEU A 61 4.95 14.43 4.77
N ASP A 62 5.39 13.17 4.76
CA ASP A 62 6.79 12.83 4.55
C ASP A 62 7.24 13.18 3.12
N LEU A 63 6.39 12.93 2.12
CA LEU A 63 6.66 13.30 0.73
C LEU A 63 6.79 14.83 0.55
N GLN A 64 5.95 15.61 1.24
CA GLN A 64 6.03 17.08 1.23
C GLN A 64 7.28 17.60 1.96
N THR A 65 7.66 16.94 3.06
CA THR A 65 8.76 17.39 3.92
C THR A 65 10.12 17.05 3.31
N TYR A 66 10.29 15.82 2.81
CA TYR A 66 11.58 15.29 2.37
C TYR A 66 11.72 15.21 0.84
N GLY A 67 10.64 15.53 0.10
CA GLY A 67 10.60 15.40 -1.36
C GLY A 67 10.88 13.97 -1.83
N LEU A 68 11.11 13.81 -3.13
CA LEU A 68 11.50 12.51 -3.73
C LEU A 68 12.98 12.16 -3.52
N THR A 69 13.77 13.10 -2.99
CA THR A 69 15.23 13.00 -2.85
C THR A 69 15.68 12.78 -1.40
N GLY A 70 14.75 12.71 -0.44
CA GLY A 70 15.08 12.50 0.98
C GLY A 70 15.77 13.69 1.65
N LYS A 71 15.81 14.85 0.99
CA LYS A 71 16.33 16.10 1.56
C LYS A 71 15.17 16.95 2.02
N THR A 72 15.24 17.46 3.25
CA THR A 72 14.29 18.45 3.76
C THR A 72 14.17 19.58 2.74
N LEU A 73 12.96 19.81 2.23
CA LEU A 73 12.66 20.89 1.28
C LEU A 73 12.56 22.27 1.96
N ILE A 74 12.86 22.32 3.27
CA ILE A 74 12.90 23.49 4.14
C ILE A 74 14.33 23.65 4.67
#